data_AF-A0A645EL32-F1
#
_entry.id   AF-A0A645EL32-F1
#
_cell.length_a   1.000
_cell.length_b   1.000
_cell.length_c   1.000
_cell.angle_alpha   90.00
_cell.angle_beta   90.00
_cell.angle_gamma   90.00
#
_symmetry.space_group_name_H-M   'P 1'
#
loop_
_entity.id
_entity.type
_entity.pdbx_description
1 polymer ?
#
loop_
_entity_poly.entity_id
_entity_poly.type
_entity_poly.pdbx_seq_one_letter_code
_entity_poly.pdbx_strand_id
1 'polypeptide(L)'
;MVLLAGGLLIGWAAGPDGLKPLQPFFFDLFKGALCLFLLEMGLVAAGQAGALRSSGLFLAGFALGMPVVSALLGIVLGAAIGLSAGGTLLLATLAASASYIAAPAAMRIAVPEANPGLSITAALVITFPFNLLLGIPLYHRLVSLIHGG
;
A
#
# COMPACT_ATOMS: atom_id res chain seq x y z
N MET A 1 -8.22 -15.27 -8.56
CA MET A 1 -9.04 -15.56 -7.36
C MET A 1 -8.83 -16.96 -6.83
N VAL A 2 -8.84 -18.01 -7.67
CA VAL A 2 -8.61 -19.42 -7.25
C VAL A 2 -7.35 -19.58 -6.39
N LEU A 3 -6.21 -19.05 -6.83
CA LEU A 3 -4.95 -19.16 -6.07
C LEU A 3 -4.96 -18.42 -4.73
N LEU A 4 -5.58 -17.23 -4.69
CA LEU A 4 -5.67 -16.41 -3.47
C LEU A 4 -6.58 -17.09 -2.44
N ALA A 5 -7.79 -17.47 -2.85
CA ALA A 5 -8.75 -18.15 -1.99
C ALA A 5 -8.22 -19.51 -1.53
N GLY A 6 -7.63 -20.28 -2.45
CA GLY A 6 -6.98 -21.56 -2.13
C GLY A 6 -5.83 -21.40 -1.13
N GLY A 7 -4.94 -20.44 -1.35
CA GLY A 7 -3.85 -20.15 -0.42
C GLY A 7 -4.33 -19.75 0.98
N LEU A 8 -5.38 -18.93 1.06
CA LEU A 8 -5.98 -18.53 2.34
C LEU A 8 -6.63 -19.71 3.07
N LEU A 9 -7.36 -20.56 2.34
CA LEU A 9 -7.96 -21.79 2.88
C LEU A 9 -6.92 -22.78 3.39
N ILE A 10 -5.85 -22.99 2.62
CA ILE A 10 -4.74 -23.87 3.03
C ILE A 10 -4.05 -23.30 4.27
N GLY A 11 -3.75 -21.99 4.30
CA GLY A 11 -3.14 -21.35 5.47
C GLY A 11 -4.02 -21.45 6.72
N TRP A 12 -5.33 -21.26 6.57
CA TRP A 12 -6.29 -21.42 7.67
C TRP A 12 -6.37 -22.87 8.18
N ALA A 13 -6.39 -23.86 7.28
CA ALA A 13 -6.45 -25.28 7.64
C ALA A 13 -5.12 -25.81 8.23
N ALA A 14 -3.97 -25.34 7.73
CA ALA A 14 -2.65 -25.77 8.17
C ALA A 14 -2.25 -25.18 9.54
N GLY A 15 -2.72 -23.97 9.85
CA GLY A 15 -2.40 -23.26 11.08
C GLY A 15 -0.91 -22.89 11.21
N PRO A 16 -0.51 -22.29 12.35
CA PRO A 16 0.86 -21.79 12.53
C PRO A 16 1.93 -22.88 12.49
N ASP A 17 1.62 -24.07 13.02
CA ASP A 17 2.55 -25.20 13.08
C ASP A 17 2.75 -25.87 11.72
N GLY A 18 1.69 -26.01 10.92
CA GLY A 18 1.77 -26.58 9.57
C GLY A 18 2.57 -25.70 8.59
N LEU A 19 2.75 -24.41 8.91
CA LEU A 19 3.54 -23.47 8.11
C LEU A 19 5.03 -23.42 8.51
N LYS A 20 5.44 -24.04 9.63
CA LYS A 20 6.85 -24.04 10.06
C LYS A 20 7.85 -24.51 8.99
N PRO A 21 7.60 -25.60 8.24
CA PRO A 21 8.51 -26.05 7.18
C PRO A 21 8.68 -25.03 6.04
N LEU A 22 7.71 -24.12 5.87
CA LEU A 22 7.72 -23.08 4.84
C LEU A 22 8.50 -21.82 5.28
N GLN A 23 8.85 -21.70 6.57
CA GLN A 23 9.50 -20.50 7.12
C GLN A 23 10.78 -20.07 6.38
N PRO A 24 11.75 -20.95 6.11
CA PRO A 24 13.01 -20.55 5.47
C PRO A 24 12.79 -19.87 4.11
N PHE A 25 11.76 -20.30 3.38
CA PHE A 25 11.47 -19.79 2.05
C PHE A 25 10.52 -18.57 2.07
N PHE A 26 9.41 -18.66 2.82
CA PHE A 26 8.35 -17.65 2.75
C PHE A 26 8.47 -16.54 3.80
N PHE A 27 9.28 -16.72 4.84
CA PHE A 27 9.44 -15.72 5.90
C PHE A 27 10.86 -15.16 5.91
N ASP A 28 11.88 -16.02 5.93
CA ASP A 28 13.27 -15.59 6.01
C ASP A 28 13.74 -15.01 4.67
N LEU A 29 13.64 -15.79 3.59
CA LEU A 29 14.05 -15.34 2.26
C LEU A 29 13.15 -14.20 1.72
N PHE A 30 11.88 -14.15 2.14
CA PHE A 30 10.96 -13.07 1.75
C PHE A 30 11.49 -11.68 2.14
N LYS A 31 12.14 -11.53 3.30
CA LYS A 31 12.75 -10.25 3.69
C LYS A 31 13.86 -9.82 2.72
N GLY A 32 14.67 -10.78 2.27
CA GLY A 32 15.72 -10.54 1.27
C GLY A 32 15.12 -10.13 -0.07
N ALA A 33 14.11 -10.86 -0.55
CA ALA A 33 13.39 -10.53 -1.78
C ALA A 33 12.70 -9.16 -1.69
N LEU A 34 12.07 -8.84 -0.56
CA LEU A 34 11.43 -7.56 -0.30
C LEU A 34 12.45 -6.41 -0.32
N CYS A 35 13.65 -6.61 0.22
CA CYS A 35 14.72 -5.62 0.17
C CYS A 35 15.12 -5.30 -1.28
N LEU A 36 15.34 -6.33 -2.10
CA LEU A 36 15.66 -6.16 -3.53
C LEU A 36 14.51 -5.47 -4.28
N PHE A 37 13.27 -5.85 -3.99
CA PHE A 37 12.09 -5.21 -4.56
C PHE A 37 12.01 -3.72 -4.18
N LEU A 38 12.18 -3.38 -2.89
CA LEU A 38 12.16 -1.99 -2.44
C LEU A 38 13.31 -1.17 -3.05
N LEU A 39 14.49 -1.78 -3.25
CA LEU A 39 15.60 -1.15 -3.96
C LEU A 39 15.24 -0.84 -5.42
N GLU A 40 14.67 -1.79 -6.15
CA GLU A 40 14.21 -1.59 -7.53
C GLU A 40 13.14 -0.49 -7.60
N MET A 41 12.13 -0.53 -6.72
CA MET A 41 11.11 0.51 -6.66
C MET A 41 11.70 1.89 -6.34
N GLY A 42 12.74 1.95 -5.50
CA GLY A 42 13.50 3.17 -5.22
C GLY A 42 14.24 3.70 -6.45
N LEU A 43 14.86 2.83 -7.25
CA LEU A 43 15.51 3.20 -8.52
C LEU A 43 14.48 3.71 -9.54
N VAL A 44 13.33 3.04 -9.66
CA VAL A 44 12.21 3.49 -10.51
C VAL A 44 11.72 4.87 -10.06
N ALA A 45 11.53 5.08 -8.76
CA ALA A 45 11.13 6.37 -8.21
C ALA A 45 12.15 7.47 -8.54
N ALA A 46 13.45 7.19 -8.39
CA ALA A 46 14.53 8.14 -8.72
C ALA A 46 14.55 8.48 -10.22
N GLY A 47 14.37 7.49 -11.10
CA GLY A 47 14.27 7.70 -12.55
C GLY A 47 13.08 8.56 -12.96
N GLN A 48 11.97 8.48 -12.20
CA GLN A 48 10.75 9.25 -12.45
C GLN A 48 10.71 10.60 -11.73
N ALA A 49 11.69 10.94 -10.88
CA ALA A 49 11.73 12.20 -10.15
C ALA A 49 11.70 13.43 -11.07
N GLY A 50 12.24 13.32 -12.29
CA GLY A 50 12.15 14.38 -13.31
C GLY A 50 10.73 14.64 -13.81
N ALA A 51 9.87 13.62 -13.87
CA ALA A 51 8.48 13.75 -14.28
C ALA A 51 7.66 14.58 -13.30
N LEU A 52 8.07 14.65 -12.02
CA LEU A 52 7.42 15.47 -11.01
C LEU A 52 7.41 16.97 -11.40
N ARG A 53 8.44 17.45 -12.10
CA ARG A 53 8.51 18.83 -12.60
C ARG A 53 7.49 19.12 -13.71
N SER A 54 7.13 18.13 -14.52
CA SER A 54 6.15 18.28 -15.61
C SER A 54 4.71 17.95 -15.21
N SER A 55 4.52 17.31 -14.05
CA SER A 55 3.23 16.76 -13.61
C SER A 55 2.25 17.79 -13.02
N GLY A 56 2.70 19.00 -12.69
CA GLY A 56 1.87 20.08 -12.15
C GLY A 56 1.49 19.92 -10.67
N LEU A 57 1.19 21.06 -10.02
CA LEU A 57 0.89 21.15 -8.59
C LEU A 57 -0.37 20.35 -8.18
N PHE A 58 -1.31 20.19 -9.11
CA PHE A 58 -2.54 19.42 -8.90
C PHE A 58 -2.23 17.95 -8.60
N LEU A 59 -1.34 17.30 -9.37
CA LEU A 59 -1.03 15.89 -9.16
C LEU A 59 -0.37 15.66 -7.80
N ALA A 60 0.52 16.56 -7.39
CA ALA A 60 1.16 16.49 -6.08
C ALA A 60 0.14 16.65 -4.94
N GLY A 61 -0.77 17.62 -5.06
CA GLY A 61 -1.86 17.81 -4.10
C GLY A 61 -2.77 16.58 -4.01
N PHE A 62 -3.14 16.00 -5.16
CA PHE A 62 -3.95 14.78 -5.21
C PHE A 62 -3.22 13.59 -4.57
N ALA A 63 -1.95 13.37 -4.92
CA ALA A 63 -1.15 12.25 -4.43
C ALA A 63 -0.85 12.31 -2.93
N LEU A 64 -0.92 13.50 -2.31
CA LEU A 64 -0.82 13.70 -0.86
C LEU A 64 -2.18 13.64 -0.17
N GLY A 65 -3.22 14.23 -0.75
CA GLY A 65 -4.54 14.33 -0.14
C GLY A 65 -5.34 13.02 -0.22
N MET A 66 -5.31 12.35 -1.36
CA MET A 66 -6.11 11.14 -1.58
C MET A 66 -5.78 10.01 -0.58
N PRO A 67 -4.51 9.70 -0.26
CA PRO A 67 -4.18 8.72 0.78
C PRO A 67 -4.83 9.04 2.14
N VAL A 68 -4.85 10.31 2.54
CA VAL A 68 -5.44 10.74 3.81
C VAL A 68 -6.95 10.56 3.80
N VAL A 69 -7.61 10.96 2.71
CA VAL A 69 -9.06 10.75 2.54
C VAL A 69 -9.41 9.26 2.60
N SER A 70 -8.66 8.42 1.89
CA SER A 70 -8.87 6.96 1.92
C SER A 70 -8.58 6.36 3.29
N ALA A 71 -7.54 6.83 3.99
CA ALA A 71 -7.24 6.41 5.36
C ALA A 71 -8.41 6.71 6.29
N LEU A 72 -8.96 7.94 6.23
CA LEU A 72 -10.12 8.32 7.05
C LEU A 72 -11.33 7.42 6.79
N LEU A 73 -11.61 7.09 5.54
CA LEU A 73 -12.66 6.13 5.20
C LEU A 73 -12.36 4.75 5.79
N GLY A 74 -11.12 4.26 5.68
CA GLY A 74 -10.70 3.00 6.29
C GLY A 74 -10.82 3.00 7.82
N ILE A 75 -10.51 4.12 8.48
CA ILE A 75 -10.64 4.29 9.92
C ILE A 75 -12.11 4.24 10.33
N VAL A 76 -12.96 5.03 9.67
CA VAL A 76 -14.41 5.08 9.96
C VAL A 76 -15.04 3.71 9.75
N LEU A 77 -14.73 3.04 8.63
CA LEU A 77 -15.26 1.70 8.36
C LEU A 77 -14.74 0.66 9.35
N GLY A 78 -13.45 0.69 9.69
CA GLY A 78 -12.86 -0.23 10.66
C GLY A 78 -13.48 -0.10 12.04
N ALA A 79 -13.68 1.14 12.51
CA ALA A 79 -14.38 1.41 13.76
C ALA A 79 -15.86 0.97 13.69
N ALA A 80 -16.56 1.27 12.59
CA ALA A 80 -17.97 0.94 12.42
C ALA A 80 -18.26 -0.57 12.40
N ILE A 81 -17.34 -1.38 11.88
CA ILE A 81 -17.47 -2.84 11.88
C ILE A 81 -16.86 -3.50 13.14
N GLY A 82 -16.41 -2.71 14.12
CA GLY A 82 -15.93 -3.20 15.41
C GLY A 82 -14.53 -3.82 15.37
N LEU A 83 -13.65 -3.40 14.45
CA LEU A 83 -12.25 -3.83 14.47
C LEU A 83 -11.54 -3.29 15.72
N SER A 84 -10.50 -4.00 16.17
CA SER A 84 -9.58 -3.48 17.18
C SER A 84 -8.80 -2.28 16.65
N ALA A 85 -8.15 -1.52 17.52
CA ALA A 85 -7.27 -0.41 17.09
C ALA A 85 -6.21 -0.88 16.07
N GLY A 86 -5.60 -2.03 16.30
CA GLY A 86 -4.64 -2.61 15.35
C GLY A 86 -5.29 -2.99 14.01
N GLY A 87 -6.49 -3.57 14.04
CA GLY A 87 -7.25 -3.92 12.83
C GLY A 87 -7.68 -2.69 12.02
N THR A 88 -8.16 -1.65 12.71
CA THR A 88 -8.54 -0.37 12.10
C THR A 88 -7.33 0.33 11.47
N LEU A 89 -6.17 0.36 12.15
CA LEU A 89 -4.94 0.91 11.59
C LEU A 89 -4.49 0.16 10.33
N LEU A 90 -4.56 -1.17 10.36
CA LEU A 90 -4.26 -2.02 9.20
C LEU A 90 -5.17 -1.65 8.03
N LEU A 91 -6.48 -1.58 8.25
CA LEU A 91 -7.45 -1.22 7.22
C LEU A 91 -7.21 0.20 6.67
N ALA A 92 -6.97 1.18 7.54
CA ALA A 92 -6.65 2.54 7.16
C ALA A 92 -5.39 2.62 6.28
N THR A 93 -4.34 1.89 6.65
CA THR A 93 -3.07 1.85 5.91
C THR A 93 -3.25 1.19 4.54
N LEU A 94 -4.03 0.12 4.46
CA LEU A 94 -4.37 -0.54 3.20
C LEU A 94 -5.20 0.38 2.29
N ALA A 95 -6.20 1.07 2.84
CA ALA A 95 -7.02 2.02 2.09
C ALA A 95 -6.21 3.21 1.58
N ALA A 96 -5.24 3.71 2.36
CA ALA A 96 -4.37 4.81 2.00
C ALA A 96 -3.30 4.46 0.95
N SER A 97 -3.04 3.16 0.72
CA SER A 97 -1.97 2.70 -0.15
C SER A 97 -2.35 2.80 -1.63
N ALA A 98 -1.39 3.20 -2.47
CA ALA A 98 -1.56 3.19 -3.92
C ALA A 98 -1.13 1.84 -4.51
N SER A 99 -1.60 1.54 -5.73
CA SER A 99 -1.15 0.36 -6.49
C SER A 99 0.06 0.72 -7.35
N TYR A 100 1.18 0.03 -7.13
CA TYR A 100 2.46 0.34 -7.76
C TYR A 100 2.81 -0.58 -8.94
N ILE A 101 2.06 -1.66 -9.14
CA ILE A 101 2.36 -2.74 -10.11
C ILE A 101 1.18 -2.95 -11.06
N ALA A 102 0.07 -3.47 -10.52
CA ALA A 102 -1.03 -3.93 -11.34
C ALA A 102 -1.86 -2.80 -11.95
N ALA A 103 -2.18 -1.75 -11.18
CA ALA A 103 -3.02 -0.68 -11.69
C ALA A 103 -2.36 0.14 -12.82
N PRO A 104 -1.06 0.54 -12.74
CA PRO A 104 -0.40 1.19 -13.87
C PRO A 104 -0.36 0.30 -15.12
N ALA A 105 -0.08 -0.99 -14.96
CA ALA A 105 -0.09 -1.93 -16.08
C ALA A 105 -1.49 -2.06 -16.72
N ALA A 106 -2.53 -2.18 -15.90
CA ALA A 106 -3.91 -2.24 -16.38
C ALA A 106 -4.34 -0.95 -17.08
N MET A 107 -3.99 0.23 -16.54
CA MET A 107 -4.34 1.51 -17.16
C MET A 107 -3.65 1.74 -18.50
N ARG A 108 -2.40 1.25 -18.69
CA ARG A 108 -1.73 1.31 -20.01
C ARG A 108 -2.51 0.57 -21.10
N ILE A 109 -3.23 -0.48 -20.73
CA ILE A 109 -4.03 -1.29 -21.66
C ILE A 109 -5.41 -0.66 -21.84
N ALA A 110 -6.04 -0.24 -20.74
CA ALA A 110 -7.42 0.25 -20.74
C ALA A 110 -7.56 1.68 -21.27
N VAL A 111 -6.55 2.52 -21.08
CA VAL A 111 -6.54 3.93 -21.50
C VAL A 111 -5.17 4.27 -22.13
N PRO A 112 -4.96 3.91 -23.41
CA PRO A 112 -3.66 4.05 -24.07
C PRO A 112 -3.14 5.49 -24.15
N GLU A 113 -4.04 6.48 -24.15
CA GLU A 113 -3.72 7.91 -24.18
C GLU A 113 -3.24 8.44 -22.83
N ALA A 114 -3.51 7.72 -21.74
CA ALA A 114 -3.06 8.12 -20.42
C ALA A 114 -1.55 7.96 -20.30
N ASN A 115 -0.88 8.96 -19.72
CA ASN A 115 0.54 8.86 -19.44
C ASN A 115 0.78 8.01 -18.16
N PRO A 116 1.28 6.77 -18.27
CA PRO A 116 1.51 5.90 -17.11
C PRO A 116 2.63 6.41 -16.21
N GLY A 117 3.51 7.28 -16.72
CA GLY A 117 4.53 7.94 -15.92
C GLY A 117 3.92 8.77 -14.79
N LEU A 118 2.76 9.40 -15.00
CA LEU A 118 2.10 10.22 -13.98
C LEU A 118 1.59 9.37 -12.81
N SER A 119 0.93 8.24 -13.09
CA SER A 119 0.42 7.35 -12.04
C SER A 119 1.54 6.67 -11.26
N ILE A 120 2.61 6.24 -11.95
CA ILE A 120 3.81 5.67 -11.31
C ILE A 120 4.50 6.72 -10.44
N THR A 121 4.67 7.96 -10.94
CA THR A 121 5.29 9.06 -10.19
C THR A 121 4.47 9.42 -8.96
N ALA A 122 3.16 9.63 -9.11
CA ALA A 122 2.28 9.94 -7.98
C ALA A 122 2.35 8.85 -6.89
N ALA A 123 2.27 7.58 -7.28
CA ALA A 123 2.28 6.47 -6.35
C ALA A 123 3.64 6.27 -5.66
N LEU A 124 4.75 6.22 -6.41
CA LEU A 124 6.06 5.86 -5.88
C LEU A 124 6.86 7.03 -5.32
N VAL A 125 6.79 8.20 -5.94
CA VAL A 125 7.61 9.35 -5.56
C VAL A 125 6.92 10.18 -4.47
N ILE A 126 5.59 10.17 -4.41
CA ILE A 126 4.82 11.01 -3.49
C ILE A 126 4.09 10.17 -2.45
N THR A 127 3.10 9.37 -2.87
CA THR A 127 2.21 8.66 -1.96
C THR A 127 2.93 7.65 -1.08
N PHE A 128 3.82 6.83 -1.66
CA PHE A 128 4.55 5.80 -0.91
C PHE A 128 5.43 6.37 0.22
N PRO A 129 6.38 7.30 -0.05
CA PRO A 129 7.20 7.88 1.01
C PRO A 129 6.36 8.70 1.99
N PHE A 130 5.33 9.42 1.52
CA PHE A 130 4.39 10.11 2.41
C PHE A 130 3.73 9.15 3.40
N ASN A 131 3.16 8.04 2.93
CA ASN A 131 2.50 7.06 3.79
C ASN A 131 3.46 6.46 4.81
N LEU A 132 4.68 6.13 4.39
CA LEU A 132 5.67 5.50 5.28
C LEU A 132 6.18 6.47 6.36
N LEU A 133 6.48 7.71 5.99
CA LEU A 133 7.10 8.70 6.88
C LEU A 133 6.09 9.46 7.75
N LEU A 134 4.92 9.79 7.19
CA LEU A 134 3.95 10.69 7.82
C LEU A 134 2.56 10.06 7.95
N GLY A 135 2.08 9.38 6.91
CA GLY A 135 0.73 8.82 6.86
C GLY A 135 0.45 7.80 7.96
N ILE A 136 1.22 6.71 8.05
CA ILE A 136 1.01 5.66 9.06
C ILE A 136 1.06 6.22 10.49
N PRO A 137 2.06 7.05 10.89
CA PRO A 137 2.03 7.71 12.20
C PRO A 137 0.80 8.58 12.43
N LEU A 138 0.35 9.33 11.41
CA LEU A 138 -0.86 10.15 11.48
C LEU A 138 -2.11 9.29 11.68
N TYR A 139 -2.27 8.24 10.86
CA TYR A 139 -3.42 7.33 10.93
C TYR A 139 -3.47 6.63 12.28
N HIS A 140 -2.33 6.19 12.82
CA HIS A 140 -2.24 5.60 14.15
C HIS A 140 -2.78 6.55 15.22
N ARG A 141 -2.35 7.82 15.23
CA ARG A 141 -2.87 8.82 16.19
C ARG A 141 -4.39 8.98 16.08
N LEU A 142 -4.93 9.06 14.87
CA LEU A 142 -6.37 9.19 14.64
C LEU A 142 -7.14 7.96 15.12
N VAL A 143 -6.61 6.77 14.87
CA VAL A 143 -7.20 5.51 15.35
C VAL A 143 -7.20 5.45 16.88
N SER A 144 -6.09 5.83 17.53
CA SER A 144 -6.00 5.88 19.00
C SER A 144 -7.03 6.83 19.60
N LEU A 145 -7.26 8.00 18.98
CA LEU A 145 -8.30 8.94 19.44
C LEU A 145 -9.70 8.34 19.38
N ILE A 146 -10.00 7.53 18.36
CA ILE A 146 -11.33 6.92 18.16
C ILE A 146 -11.52 5.70 19.06
N HIS A 147 -10.49 4.90 19.29
CA HIS A 147 -10.58 3.68 20.10
C HIS A 147 -10.32 3.94 21.60
N GLY A 148 -10.10 5.19 21.99
CA GLY A 148 -10.13 5.60 23.40
C GLY A 148 -8.79 5.62 24.13
N GLY A 149 -7.69 5.96 23.45
CA GLY A 149 -6.40 6.31 24.08
C GLY A 149 -5.76 5.21 24.91
#